data_AF-A0A2Z2KC44-F1
#
_entry.id   AF-A0A2Z2KC44-F1
#
_cell.length_a   1.000
_cell.length_b   1.000
_cell.length_c   1.000
_cell.angle_alpha   90.00
_cell.angle_beta   90.00
_cell.angle_gamma   90.00
#
_symmetry.space_group_name_H-M   'P 1'
#
loop_
_entity.id
_entity.type
_entity.pdbx_description
1 polymer ?
#
loop_
_entity_poly.entity_id
_entity_poly.type
_entity_poly.pdbx_seq_one_letter_code
_entity_poly.pdbx_strand_id
1 'polypeptide(L)'
;MTTAQRFVSLRLLELLRTLAAKRGEMEQVGIQLGLISELHEKVGNALFELNGIAPEQANTLWLMLEDYLSGRIKDYELLSLLAGAVVR
;
A
#
# COMPACT_ATOMS: atom_id res chain seq x y z
N MET A 1 8.41 3.07 -14.65
CA MET A 1 8.97 2.83 -13.30
C MET A 1 10.45 2.52 -13.40
N THR A 2 11.30 3.22 -12.63
CA THR A 2 12.75 2.94 -12.58
C THR A 2 13.07 1.78 -11.62
N THR A 3 14.28 1.21 -11.69
CA THR A 3 14.72 0.15 -10.76
C THR A 3 14.69 0.60 -9.30
N ALA A 4 15.15 1.83 -9.01
CA ALA A 4 15.11 2.40 -7.67
C ALA A 4 13.68 2.57 -7.17
N GLN A 5 12.80 3.12 -8.00
CA GLN A 5 11.37 3.30 -7.69
C GLN A 5 10.70 1.95 -7.41
N ARG A 6 10.99 0.91 -8.20
CA ARG A 6 10.50 -0.45 -7.98
C ARG A 6 10.95 -1.00 -6.62
N PHE A 7 12.23 -0.85 -6.29
CA PHE A 7 12.78 -1.32 -5.02
C PHE A 7 12.11 -0.65 -3.82
N VAL A 8 11.98 0.68 -3.85
CA VAL A 8 11.33 1.43 -2.77
C VAL A 8 9.85 1.06 -2.67
N SER A 9 9.15 0.91 -3.81
CA SER A 9 7.75 0.46 -3.82
C SER A 9 7.58 -0.90 -3.13
N LEU A 10 8.46 -1.87 -3.42
CA LEU A 10 8.43 -3.18 -2.75
C LEU A 10 8.64 -3.07 -1.23
N ARG A 11 9.53 -2.18 -0.78
CA ARG A 11 9.75 -1.95 0.66
C ARG A 11 8.55 -1.30 1.34
N LEU A 12 7.89 -0.34 0.69
CA LEU A 12 6.66 0.25 1.20
C LEU A 12 5.53 -0.79 1.27
N LEU A 13 5.42 -1.68 0.29
CA LEU A 13 4.46 -2.78 0.30
C LEU A 13 4.72 -3.81 1.41
N GLU A 14 5.99 -4.13 1.68
CA GLU A 14 6.39 -4.98 2.80
C GLU A 14 6.04 -4.34 4.15
N LEU A 15 6.26 -3.02 4.28
CA LEU A 15 5.86 -2.25 5.45
C LEU A 15 4.34 -2.26 5.63
N LEU A 16 3.56 -2.05 4.57
CA LEU A 16 2.09 -2.11 4.62
C LEU A 16 1.58 -3.49 5.08
N ARG A 17 2.17 -4.59 4.57
CA ARG A 17 1.86 -5.94 5.06
C ARG A 17 2.15 -6.10 6.55
N THR A 18 3.27 -5.56 7.01
CA THR A 18 3.65 -5.60 8.44
C THR A 18 2.66 -4.83 9.29
N LEU A 19 2.25 -3.64 8.85
CA LEU A 19 1.25 -2.81 9.52
C LEU A 19 -0.11 -3.51 9.57
N ALA A 20 -0.56 -4.11 8.47
CA ALA A 20 -1.81 -4.86 8.40
C ALA A 20 -1.80 -6.07 9.36
N ALA A 21 -0.69 -6.82 9.42
CA ALA A 21 -0.52 -7.92 10.35
C ALA A 21 -0.56 -7.44 11.82
N LYS A 22 0.18 -6.36 12.13
CA LYS A 22 0.20 -5.78 13.48
C LYS A 22 -1.15 -5.22 13.91
N ARG A 23 -1.90 -4.66 12.97
CA ARG A 23 -3.28 -4.25 13.18
C ARG A 23 -4.14 -5.44 13.62
N GLY A 24 -4.08 -6.56 12.91
CA GLY A 24 -4.81 -7.78 13.26
C GLY A 24 -4.44 -8.34 14.63
N GLU A 25 -3.15 -8.34 14.97
CA GLU A 25 -2.67 -8.73 16.31
C GLU A 25 -3.22 -7.80 17.41
N MET A 26 -3.23 -6.48 17.18
CA MET A 26 -3.76 -5.49 18.13
C MET A 26 -5.27 -5.56 18.31
N GLU A 27 -6.01 -5.78 17.23
CA GLU A 27 -7.48 -5.99 17.25
C GLU A 27 -7.83 -7.19 18.14
N GLN A 28 -7.05 -8.27 18.07
CA GLN A 28 -7.27 -9.47 18.89
C GLN A 28 -7.10 -9.23 20.40
N VAL A 29 -6.33 -8.22 20.79
CA VAL A 29 -6.08 -7.86 22.20
C VAL A 29 -6.86 -6.61 22.65
N GLY A 30 -7.80 -6.12 21.82
CA GLY A 30 -8.72 -5.03 22.19
C GLY A 30 -8.10 -3.63 22.21
N ILE A 31 -6.96 -3.42 21.54
CA ILE A 31 -6.28 -2.11 21.47
C ILE A 31 -6.90 -1.25 20.37
N GLN A 32 -7.14 0.03 20.67
CA GLN A 32 -7.59 1.01 19.68
C GLN A 32 -6.50 1.31 18.64
N LEU A 33 -6.89 1.24 17.36
CA LEU A 33 -5.97 1.17 16.21
C LEU A 33 -5.66 2.52 15.56
N GLY A 34 -6.09 3.64 16.14
CA GLY A 34 -6.08 4.94 15.47
C GLY A 34 -4.72 5.28 14.84
N LEU A 35 -3.63 5.07 15.58
CA LEU A 35 -2.26 5.33 15.11
C LEU A 35 -1.81 4.38 14.00
N ILE A 36 -2.21 3.11 14.03
CA ILE A 36 -1.85 2.14 12.99
C ILE A 36 -2.60 2.45 11.69
N SER A 37 -3.88 2.81 11.78
CA SER A 37 -4.65 3.22 10.61
C SER A 37 -4.06 4.47 9.96
N GLU A 38 -3.68 5.47 10.75
CA GLU A 38 -3.01 6.67 10.23
C GLU A 38 -1.65 6.35 9.57
N LEU A 39 -0.86 5.46 10.18
CA LEU A 39 0.42 5.06 9.61
C LEU A 39 0.23 4.25 8.31
N HIS A 40 -0.77 3.37 8.26
CA HIS A 40 -1.13 2.62 7.06
C HIS A 40 -1.50 3.56 5.90
N GLU A 41 -2.34 4.56 6.19
CA GLU A 41 -2.73 5.59 5.21
C GLU A 41 -1.51 6.38 4.71
N LYS A 42 -0.64 6.86 5.60
CA LYS A 42 0.58 7.58 5.22
C LYS A 42 1.52 6.76 4.34
N VAL A 43 1.72 5.48 4.66
CA VAL A 43 2.61 4.61 3.87
C VAL A 43 1.98 4.29 2.50
N GLY A 44 0.65 4.10 2.43
CA GLY A 44 -0.05 3.92 1.15
C GLY A 44 0.01 5.18 0.27
N ASN A 45 -0.18 6.36 0.86
CA ASN A 45 -0.02 7.63 0.14
C ASN A 45 1.42 7.81 -0.36
N ALA A 46 2.43 7.52 0.46
CA ALA A 46 3.82 7.57 0.04
C ALA A 46 4.13 6.61 -1.12
N LEU A 47 3.49 5.42 -1.14
CA LEU A 47 3.59 4.49 -2.26
C LEU A 47 3.00 5.09 -3.54
N PHE A 48 1.85 5.76 -3.47
CA PHE A 48 1.24 6.40 -4.63
C PHE A 48 2.04 7.60 -5.11
N GLU A 49 2.46 8.48 -4.22
CA GLU A 49 3.29 9.65 -4.54
C GLU A 49 4.63 9.26 -5.17
N LEU A 50 5.30 8.26 -4.62
CA LEU A 50 6.54 7.69 -5.21
C LEU A 50 6.31 7.22 -6.65
N ASN A 51 5.10 6.75 -6.94
CA ASN A 51 4.70 6.30 -8.25
C ASN A 51 4.04 7.39 -9.10
N GLY A 52 4.07 8.66 -8.68
CA GLY A 52 3.51 9.78 -9.44
C GLY A 52 1.98 9.81 -9.47
N ILE A 53 1.34 9.17 -8.51
CA ILE A 53 -0.11 9.08 -8.39
C ILE A 53 -0.54 9.98 -7.25
N ALA A 54 -1.45 10.91 -7.54
CA ALA A 54 -2.04 11.77 -6.53
C ALA A 54 -2.93 10.93 -5.59
N PRO A 55 -2.68 10.91 -4.26
CA PRO A 55 -3.45 10.09 -3.31
C PRO A 55 -4.97 10.29 -3.39
N GLU A 56 -5.43 11.52 -3.62
CA GLU A 56 -6.83 11.88 -3.78
C GLU A 56 -7.50 11.26 -5.01
N GLN A 57 -6.71 10.80 -5.98
CA GLN A 57 -7.17 10.11 -7.20
C GLN A 57 -6.95 8.59 -7.13
N ALA A 58 -6.31 8.10 -6.07
CA ALA A 58 -5.92 6.70 -5.92
C ALA A 58 -7.05 5.77 -5.43
N ASN A 59 -8.31 6.21 -5.39
CA ASN A 59 -9.45 5.44 -4.83
C ASN A 59 -9.54 3.99 -5.32
N THR A 60 -9.40 3.75 -6.64
CA THR A 60 -9.43 2.39 -7.18
C THR A 60 -8.14 1.62 -6.86
N LEU A 61 -7.01 2.30 -6.76
CA LEU A 61 -5.72 1.69 -6.40
C LEU A 61 -5.65 1.32 -4.92
N TRP A 62 -6.34 2.04 -4.05
CA TRP A 62 -6.55 1.67 -2.66
C TRP A 62 -7.24 0.30 -2.55
N LEU A 63 -8.29 0.06 -3.34
CA LEU A 63 -8.96 -1.25 -3.37
C LEU A 63 -7.99 -2.37 -3.83
N MET A 64 -7.19 -2.09 -4.86
CA MET A 64 -6.18 -3.05 -5.34
C MET A 64 -5.07 -3.30 -4.32
N LEU A 65 -4.71 -2.28 -3.54
CA LEU A 65 -3.76 -2.41 -2.44
C LEU A 65 -4.33 -3.30 -1.33
N GLU A 66 -5.61 -3.16 -0.97
CA GLU A 66 -6.27 -4.07 -0.02
C GLU A 66 -6.37 -5.51 -0.55
N ASP A 67 -6.63 -5.69 -1.84
CA ASP A 67 -6.59 -7.00 -2.49
C ASP A 67 -5.18 -7.60 -2.47
N TYR A 68 -4.14 -6.78 -2.60
CA TYR A 68 -2.76 -7.21 -2.41
C TYR A 68 -2.45 -7.60 -0.96
N LEU A 69 -2.92 -6.82 0.02
CA LEU A 69 -2.69 -7.08 1.45
C LEU A 69 -3.41 -8.35 1.92
N SER A 70 -4.58 -8.63 1.36
CA SER A 70 -5.30 -9.90 1.56
C SER A 70 -4.72 -11.08 0.77
N GLY A 71 -3.69 -10.85 -0.05
CA GLY A 71 -3.00 -11.88 -0.82
C GLY A 71 -3.70 -12.33 -2.10
N ARG A 72 -4.80 -11.67 -2.48
CA ARG A 72 -5.54 -11.90 -3.73
C ARG A 72 -4.75 -11.48 -4.96
N ILE A 73 -3.92 -10.44 -4.82
CA ILE A 73 -3.06 -9.91 -5.88
C ILE A 73 -1.58 -10.09 -5.47
N LYS A 74 -0.73 -10.45 -6.44
CA LYS A 74 0.72 -10.62 -6.24
C LYS A 74 1.47 -9.32 -6.50
N ASP A 75 2.70 -9.26 -5.98
CA ASP A 75 3.57 -8.10 -6.08
C ASP A 75 3.73 -7.59 -7.52
N TYR A 76 3.89 -8.49 -8.49
CA TYR A 76 4.07 -8.11 -9.89
C TYR A 76 2.81 -7.48 -10.51
N GLU A 77 1.62 -7.95 -10.12
CA GLU A 77 0.34 -7.44 -10.62
C GLU A 77 0.07 -6.03 -10.09
N LEU A 78 0.30 -5.81 -8.79
CA LEU A 78 0.16 -4.48 -8.18
C LEU A 78 1.19 -3.50 -8.77
N LEU A 79 2.45 -3.91 -8.94
CA LEU A 79 3.47 -3.07 -9.55
C LEU A 79 3.12 -2.70 -11.00
N SER A 80 2.51 -3.63 -11.77
CA SER A 80 2.01 -3.34 -13.10
C SER A 80 0.87 -2.33 -13.11
N LEU A 81 -0.07 -2.42 -12.14
CA LEU A 81 -1.15 -1.44 -11.97
C LEU A 81 -0.61 -0.05 -11.62
N LEU A 82 0.33 0.03 -10.68
CA LEU A 82 0.99 1.28 -10.30
C LEU A 82 1.71 1.91 -11.49
N ALA A 83 2.45 1.11 -12.26
CA ALA A 83 3.15 1.60 -13.45
C ALA A 83 2.18 2.08 -14.55
N GLY A 84 1.03 1.44 -14.71
CA GLY A 84 0.01 1.81 -15.69
C GLY A 84 -0.84 3.03 -15.27
N ALA A 85 -0.96 3.29 -13.98
CA ALA A 85 -1.75 4.42 -13.45
C ALA A 85 -1.10 5.79 -13.69
N VAL A 86 0.22 5.86 -13.86
CA VAL A 86 0.98 7.10 -14.11
C VAL A 86 0.64 7.77 -15.46
N VAL A 87 -0.07 7.06 -16.35
CA VAL A 87 -0.29 7.47 -17.75
C VAL A 87 -1.65 8.17 -17.96
N ARG A 88 -2.34 8.61 -16.90
CA ARG A 88 -3.64 9.31 -17.03
C ARG A 88 -3.62 10.69 -16.39
#